data_AF-A0A1N5TQR6-F1
#
_entry.id   AF-A0A1N5TQR6-F1
#
_cell.length_a   1.000
_cell.length_b   1.000
_cell.length_c   1.000
_cell.angle_alpha   90.00
_cell.angle_beta   90.00
_cell.angle_gamma   90.00
#
_symmetry.space_group_name_H-M   'P 1'
#
loop_
_entity.id
_entity.type
_entity.pdbx_description
1 polymer ?
#
loop_
_entity_poly.entity_id
_entity_poly.type
_entity_poly.pdbx_seq_one_letter_code
_entity_poly.pdbx_strand_id
1 'polypeptide(L)'
;MEAIDEKIQNLQNQVDYEKMMPISNCASLARMEIELATLYNRKGEKDKANQLLEDAKNALTDPMCPESRDKRRVLNQLSFIMGGTSGAALQNPYMQVRTSIPIYIRFMGLIILMLGYAVLYILGYFGYITNDILFNILVFVVFIVSLIAGSVIQRMYVRKARSR
;
A
#
# COMPACT_ATOMS: atom_id res chain seq x y z
N MET A 1 -5.38 18.88 5.57
CA MET A 1 -4.73 18.53 6.85
C MET A 1 -5.70 17.79 7.75
N GLU A 2 -6.98 18.18 7.83
CA GLU A 2 -8.02 17.50 8.64
C GLU A 2 -8.10 15.97 8.49
N ALA A 3 -8.01 15.42 7.27
CA ALA A 3 -8.06 13.97 7.06
C ALA A 3 -6.86 13.19 7.66
N ILE A 4 -5.73 13.85 7.90
CA ILE A 4 -4.56 13.22 8.56
C ILE A 4 -4.79 13.21 10.07
N ASP A 5 -5.34 14.28 10.62
CA ASP A 5 -5.60 14.40 12.06
C ASP A 5 -6.68 13.42 12.53
N GLU A 6 -7.76 13.25 11.76
CA GLU A 6 -8.79 12.23 12.03
C GLU A 6 -8.19 10.82 12.00
N LYS A 7 -7.29 10.55 11.05
CA LYS A 7 -6.62 9.25 10.94
C LYS A 7 -5.65 9.01 12.11
N ILE A 8 -4.92 10.03 12.55
CA ILE A 8 -4.05 9.96 13.74
C ILE A 8 -4.91 9.62 14.96
N GLN A 9 -6.01 10.33 15.18
CA GLN A 9 -6.87 10.11 16.35
C GLN A 9 -7.46 8.70 16.37
N ASN A 10 -7.94 8.20 15.23
CA ASN A 10 -8.45 6.84 15.13
C ASN A 10 -7.37 5.78 15.42
N LEU A 11 -6.15 5.98 14.89
CA LEU A 11 -5.03 5.06 15.16
C LEU A 11 -4.57 5.12 16.62
N GLN A 12 -4.59 6.30 17.26
CA GLN A 12 -4.26 6.43 18.67
C GLN A 12 -5.23 5.64 19.55
N ASN A 13 -6.54 5.80 19.30
CA ASN A 13 -7.57 5.06 20.03
C ASN A 13 -7.40 3.54 19.88
N GLN A 14 -6.99 3.06 18.70
CA GLN A 14 -6.74 1.63 18.47
C GLN A 14 -5.48 1.13 19.18
N VAL A 15 -4.40 1.92 19.17
CA VAL A 15 -3.15 1.60 19.90
C VAL A 15 -3.42 1.54 21.40
N ASP A 16 -4.14 2.52 21.95
CA ASP A 16 -4.47 2.56 23.38
C ASP A 16 -5.35 1.38 23.79
N TYR A 17 -6.32 1.02 22.94
CA TYR A 17 -7.16 -0.16 23.15
C TYR A 17 -6.34 -1.47 23.12
N GLU A 18 -5.45 -1.64 22.14
CA GLU A 18 -4.59 -2.84 22.07
C GLU A 18 -3.59 -2.91 23.23
N LYS A 19 -3.07 -1.77 23.72
CA LYS A 19 -2.18 -1.71 24.89
C LYS A 19 -2.87 -2.19 26.18
N MET A 20 -4.18 -2.00 26.29
CA MET A 20 -4.96 -2.45 27.45
C MET A 20 -5.32 -3.95 27.40
N MET A 21 -5.10 -4.63 26.27
CA MET A 21 -5.41 -6.05 26.15
C MET A 21 -4.22 -6.94 26.56
N PRO A 22 -4.41 -7.90 27.50
CA PRO A 22 -3.34 -8.74 28.04
C PRO A 22 -2.77 -9.77 27.06
N ILE A 23 -3.38 -9.93 25.88
CA ILE A 23 -2.95 -10.84 24.80
C ILE A 23 -2.89 -10.04 23.50
N SER A 24 -2.28 -8.85 23.54
CA SER A 24 -2.09 -8.06 22.34
C SER A 24 -1.07 -8.74 21.43
N ASN A 25 -1.42 -8.87 20.15
CA ASN A 25 -0.50 -9.37 19.15
C ASN A 25 0.54 -8.27 18.93
N CYS A 26 1.67 -8.31 19.64
CA CYS A 26 2.69 -7.25 19.59
C CYS A 26 3.19 -6.95 18.17
N ALA A 27 3.01 -7.86 17.20
CA ALA A 27 3.23 -7.56 15.78
C ALA A 27 2.15 -6.64 15.15
N SER A 28 0.87 -6.73 15.55
CA SER A 28 -0.16 -5.76 15.14
C SER A 28 0.05 -4.41 15.81
N LEU A 29 0.29 -4.40 17.12
CA LEU A 29 0.54 -3.19 17.89
C LEU A 29 1.71 -2.40 17.30
N ALA A 30 2.85 -3.06 17.09
CA ALA A 30 4.03 -2.44 16.48
C ALA A 30 3.77 -1.93 15.05
N ARG A 31 2.91 -2.59 14.26
CA ARG A 31 2.53 -2.08 12.93
C ARG A 31 1.73 -0.79 13.02
N MET A 32 0.78 -0.72 13.95
CA MET A 32 -0.01 0.48 14.17
C MET A 32 0.87 1.63 14.65
N GLU A 33 1.77 1.39 15.61
CA GLU A 33 2.72 2.39 16.09
C GLU A 33 3.66 2.88 14.98
N ILE A 34 4.13 2.00 14.09
CA ILE A 34 4.89 2.41 12.90
C ILE A 34 4.04 3.30 11.98
N GLU A 35 2.79 2.94 11.72
CA GLU A 35 1.91 3.76 10.87
C GLU A 35 1.67 5.13 11.49
N LEU A 36 1.42 5.18 12.80
CA LEU A 36 1.21 6.40 13.57
C LEU A 36 2.47 7.29 13.56
N ALA A 37 3.65 6.69 13.70
CA ALA A 37 4.93 7.38 13.56
C ALA A 37 5.11 8.01 12.17
N THR A 38 4.69 7.32 11.10
CA THR A 38 4.77 7.89 9.75
C THR A 38 3.84 9.09 9.56
N LEU A 39 2.67 9.10 10.20
CA LEU A 39 1.74 10.22 10.15
C LEU A 39 2.28 11.43 10.92
N TYR A 40 2.84 11.20 12.11
CA TYR A 40 3.49 12.26 12.88
C TYR A 40 4.70 12.84 12.16
N ASN A 41 5.51 12.01 11.51
CA ASN A 41 6.63 12.47 10.68
C ASN A 41 6.13 13.37 9.53
N ARG A 42 5.04 12.99 8.84
CA ARG A 42 4.43 13.82 7.79
C ARG A 42 3.91 15.17 8.29
N LYS A 43 3.50 15.23 9.55
CA LYS A 43 3.08 16.47 10.22
C LYS A 43 4.26 17.32 10.71
N GLY A 44 5.49 16.81 10.62
CA GLY A 44 6.70 17.44 11.12
C GLY A 44 6.96 17.20 12.61
N GLU A 45 6.13 16.38 13.27
CA GLU A 45 6.26 16.02 14.70
C GLU A 45 7.25 14.83 14.85
N LYS A 46 8.52 15.12 14.59
CA LYS A 46 9.60 14.12 14.53
C LYS A 46 9.83 13.38 15.85
N ASP A 47 9.70 14.09 16.97
CA ASP A 47 9.97 13.53 18.30
C ASP A 47 8.94 12.46 18.68
N LYS A 48 7.66 12.73 18.41
CA LYS A 48 6.58 11.74 18.62
C LYS A 48 6.73 10.54 17.69
N ALA A 49 7.13 10.79 16.44
CA ALA A 49 7.40 9.70 15.49
C ALA A 49 8.53 8.79 15.98
N ASN A 50 9.61 9.36 16.52
CA ASN A 50 10.72 8.59 17.08
C ASN A 50 10.28 7.76 18.29
N GLN A 51 9.53 8.38 19.21
CA GLN A 51 9.02 7.70 20.39
C GLN A 51 8.15 6.49 20.01
N LEU A 52 7.25 6.63 19.04
CA LEU A 52 6.41 5.53 18.56
C LEU A 52 7.20 4.42 17.87
N LEU A 53 8.29 4.74 17.16
CA LEU A 53 9.16 3.72 16.56
C LEU A 53 9.96 2.96 17.63
N GLU A 54 10.34 3.64 18.71
CA GLU A 54 11.00 3.03 19.85
C GLU A 54 10.05 2.14 20.64
N ASP A 55 8.82 2.61 20.89
CA ASP A 55 7.75 1.81 21.50
C ASP A 55 7.47 0.53 20.68
N ALA A 56 7.39 0.66 19.36
CA ALA A 56 7.20 -0.49 18.46
C ALA A 56 8.36 -1.48 18.52
N LYS A 57 9.59 -0.99 18.67
CA LYS A 57 10.78 -1.84 18.89
C LYS A 57 10.66 -2.60 20.20
N ASN A 58 10.34 -1.88 21.27
CA ASN A 58 10.27 -2.41 22.63
C ASN A 58 9.19 -3.49 22.71
N ALA A 59 8.01 -3.25 22.15
CA ALA A 59 6.92 -4.23 22.06
C ALA A 59 7.32 -5.51 21.31
N LEU A 60 8.14 -5.40 20.26
CA LEU A 60 8.63 -6.57 19.52
C LEU A 60 9.78 -7.29 20.22
N THR A 61 10.62 -6.58 20.96
CA THR A 61 11.74 -7.19 21.71
C THR A 61 11.32 -7.80 23.04
N ASP A 62 10.11 -7.51 23.50
CA ASP A 62 9.56 -8.07 24.74
C ASP A 62 9.56 -9.62 24.70
N PRO A 63 10.08 -10.30 25.74
CA PRO A 63 10.05 -11.77 25.84
C PRO A 63 8.64 -12.36 25.88
N MET A 64 7.62 -11.59 26.26
CA MET A 64 6.22 -12.02 26.20
C MET A 64 5.67 -12.03 24.77
N CYS A 65 6.40 -11.46 23.81
CA CYS A 65 5.98 -11.40 22.42
C CYS A 65 6.32 -12.69 21.64
N PRO A 66 5.31 -13.49 21.23
CA PRO A 66 5.54 -14.78 20.59
C PRO A 66 6.33 -14.62 19.29
N GLU A 67 7.28 -15.52 19.09
CA GLU A 67 8.08 -15.50 17.87
C GLU A 67 7.23 -15.96 16.68
N SER A 68 6.90 -15.03 15.78
CA SER A 68 6.07 -15.29 14.61
C SER A 68 6.73 -14.79 13.33
N ARG A 69 6.27 -15.32 12.18
CA ARG A 69 6.67 -14.81 10.87
C ARG A 69 6.35 -13.32 10.72
N ASP A 70 5.27 -12.86 11.36
CA ASP A 70 4.87 -11.47 11.36
C ASP A 70 5.80 -10.61 12.21
N LYS A 71 6.21 -11.05 13.42
CA LYS A 71 7.24 -10.38 14.23
C LYS A 71 8.51 -10.12 13.42
N ARG A 72 9.04 -11.14 12.72
CA ARG A 72 10.25 -11.01 11.89
C ARG A 72 10.06 -10.02 10.73
N ARG A 73 8.89 -10.04 10.07
CA ARG A 73 8.57 -9.07 9.00
C ARG A 73 8.54 -7.64 9.52
N VAL A 74 7.91 -7.42 10.68
CA VAL A 74 7.81 -6.08 11.27
C VAL A 74 9.17 -5.62 11.78
N LEU A 75 9.97 -6.49 12.42
CA LEU A 75 11.35 -6.18 12.79
C LEU A 75 12.22 -5.79 11.58
N ASN A 76 12.09 -6.49 10.45
CA ASN A 76 12.82 -6.13 9.23
C ASN A 76 12.36 -4.78 8.65
N GLN A 77 11.07 -4.47 8.74
CA GLN A 77 10.55 -3.17 8.35
C GLN A 77 11.08 -2.08 9.29
N LEU A 78 11.11 -2.36 10.59
CA LEU A 78 11.57 -1.46 11.62
C LEU A 78 13.08 -1.17 11.50
N SER A 79 13.89 -2.20 11.21
CA SER A 79 15.32 -2.05 10.94
C SER A 79 15.59 -1.34 9.63
N PHE A 80 14.73 -1.43 8.62
CA PHE A 80 14.83 -0.60 7.42
C PHE A 80 14.51 0.88 7.73
N ILE A 81 13.50 1.13 8.55
CA ILE A 81 13.10 2.49 8.97
C ILE A 81 14.19 3.12 9.84
N MET A 82 14.69 2.38 10.84
CA MET A 82 15.67 2.89 11.82
C MET A 82 17.14 2.68 11.45
N GLY A 83 17.44 1.76 10.54
CA GLY A 83 18.80 1.33 10.19
C GLY A 83 19.59 2.30 9.33
N GLY A 84 19.00 3.44 8.96
CA GLY A 84 19.78 4.62 8.59
C GLY A 84 20.38 5.26 9.84
N THR A 85 21.46 4.68 10.36
CA THR A 85 22.35 5.16 11.45
C THR A 85 21.64 5.87 12.62
N SER A 86 21.54 5.18 13.76
CA SER A 86 21.46 5.72 15.14
C SER A 86 21.22 7.23 15.23
N GLY A 87 19.95 7.63 15.25
CA GLY A 87 19.52 9.02 15.47
C GLY A 87 19.13 9.82 14.23
N ALA A 88 19.37 9.33 13.00
CA ALA A 88 19.09 10.06 11.75
C ALA A 88 17.98 9.44 10.86
N ALA A 89 17.20 8.50 11.39
CA ALA A 89 16.18 7.75 10.65
C ALA A 89 15.07 8.60 9.99
N LEU A 90 14.94 9.87 10.36
CA LEU A 90 13.98 10.81 9.77
C LEU A 90 14.53 11.70 8.66
N GLN A 91 15.75 11.49 8.18
CA GLN A 91 16.31 12.35 7.12
C GLN A 91 15.70 12.09 5.74
N ASN A 92 14.95 10.99 5.56
CA ASN A 92 14.18 10.74 4.35
C ASN A 92 12.66 10.81 4.61
N PRO A 93 12.01 11.98 4.39
CA PRO A 93 10.55 12.13 4.49
C PRO A 93 9.78 11.29 3.45
N TYR A 94 10.49 10.58 2.58
CA TYR A 94 9.95 9.72 1.53
C TYR A 94 9.88 8.25 1.92
N MET A 95 9.92 7.88 3.20
CA MET A 95 9.53 6.52 3.57
C MET A 95 8.09 6.31 3.15
N GLN A 96 7.97 5.66 2.00
CA GLN A 96 6.71 5.44 1.33
C GLN A 96 5.95 4.52 2.25
N VAL A 97 5.00 5.11 2.97
CA VAL A 97 3.75 4.43 3.33
C VAL A 97 3.45 3.60 2.10
N ARG A 98 3.49 2.28 2.26
CA ARG A 98 3.07 1.34 1.25
C ARG A 98 1.58 1.60 1.12
N THR A 99 1.22 2.69 0.44
CA THR A 99 -0.15 3.07 0.15
C THR A 99 -0.66 1.87 -0.59
N SER A 100 -1.54 1.12 0.08
CA SER A 100 -2.22 -0.01 -0.53
C SER A 100 -2.77 0.54 -1.82
N ILE A 101 -2.18 0.13 -2.94
CA ILE A 101 -2.63 0.58 -4.25
C ILE A 101 -4.09 0.14 -4.27
N PRO A 102 -5.04 1.08 -4.40
CA PRO A 102 -6.44 0.75 -4.30
C PRO A 102 -6.76 -0.39 -5.26
N ILE A 103 -7.51 -1.38 -4.78
CA ILE A 103 -7.75 -2.64 -5.48
C ILE A 103 -8.23 -2.40 -6.92
N TYR A 104 -9.06 -1.36 -7.13
CA TYR A 104 -9.56 -0.97 -8.46
C TYR A 104 -8.46 -0.60 -9.47
N ILE A 105 -7.35 0.01 -9.05
CA ILE A 105 -6.24 0.39 -9.95
C ILE A 105 -5.51 -0.87 -10.46
N ARG A 106 -5.49 -1.92 -9.64
CA ARG A 106 -4.87 -3.19 -10.03
C ARG A 106 -5.69 -3.93 -11.10
N PHE A 107 -7.01 -3.75 -11.09
CA PHE A 107 -7.93 -4.41 -12.02
C PHE A 107 -8.31 -3.59 -13.26
N MET A 108 -7.87 -2.34 -13.37
CA MET A 108 -8.17 -1.48 -14.52
C MET A 108 -7.83 -2.12 -15.88
N GLY A 109 -6.67 -2.78 -16.00
CA GLY A 109 -6.30 -3.47 -17.25
C GLY A 109 -7.27 -4.61 -17.61
N LEU A 110 -7.81 -5.29 -16.61
CA LEU A 110 -8.76 -6.40 -16.80
C LEU A 110 -10.14 -5.88 -17.20
N ILE A 111 -10.57 -4.75 -16.61
CA ILE A 111 -11.82 -4.06 -16.99
C ILE A 111 -11.77 -3.58 -18.44
N ILE A 112 -10.67 -2.96 -18.86
CA ILE A 112 -10.48 -2.49 -20.25
C ILE A 112 -10.53 -3.67 -21.21
N LEU A 113 -9.87 -4.78 -20.86
CA LEU A 113 -9.87 -5.99 -21.66
C LEU A 113 -11.27 -6.60 -21.82
N MET A 114 -12.02 -6.71 -20.72
CA MET A 114 -13.41 -7.21 -20.75
C MET A 114 -14.30 -6.34 -21.65
N LEU A 115 -14.20 -5.02 -21.54
CA LEU A 115 -14.95 -4.09 -22.40
C LEU A 115 -14.54 -4.21 -23.87
N GLY A 116 -13.24 -4.26 -24.16
CA GLY A 116 -12.74 -4.38 -25.52
C GLY A 116 -13.16 -5.71 -26.17
N TYR A 117 -13.14 -6.81 -25.41
CA TYR A 117 -13.62 -8.10 -25.88
C TYR A 117 -15.13 -8.09 -26.15
N ALA A 118 -15.93 -7.50 -25.26
CA ALA A 118 -17.38 -7.39 -25.45
C ALA A 118 -17.74 -6.60 -26.72
N VAL A 119 -17.04 -5.50 -26.99
CA VAL A 119 -17.24 -4.72 -28.22
C VAL A 119 -16.88 -5.52 -29.46
N LEU A 120 -15.74 -6.22 -29.47
CA LEU A 120 -15.35 -7.09 -30.59
C LEU A 120 -16.37 -8.21 -30.82
N TYR A 121 -16.88 -8.81 -29.74
CA TYR A 121 -17.89 -9.86 -29.81
C TYR A 121 -19.19 -9.36 -30.45
N ILE A 122 -19.66 -8.17 -30.05
CA ILE A 122 -20.84 -7.53 -30.64
C ILE A 122 -20.61 -7.23 -32.13
N LEU A 123 -19.44 -6.70 -32.50
CA LEU A 123 -19.10 -6.42 -33.90
C LEU A 123 -19.05 -7.70 -34.76
N GLY A 124 -18.52 -8.79 -34.21
CA GLY A 124 -18.57 -10.11 -34.83
C GLY A 124 -19.99 -10.61 -35.02
N TYR A 125 -20.85 -10.45 -34.01
CA TYR A 125 -22.26 -10.85 -34.07
C TYR A 125 -23.05 -10.12 -35.17
N PHE A 126 -22.80 -8.83 -35.38
CA PHE A 126 -23.41 -8.06 -36.47
C PHE A 126 -22.81 -8.33 -37.85
N GLY A 127 -21.86 -9.25 -37.97
CA GLY A 127 -21.27 -9.65 -39.25
C GLY A 127 -20.21 -8.69 -39.81
N TYR A 128 -19.73 -7.72 -39.02
CA TYR A 128 -18.65 -6.83 -39.44
C TYR A 128 -17.30 -7.55 -39.51
N ILE A 129 -17.14 -8.63 -38.75
CA ILE A 129 -15.93 -9.45 -38.71
C ILE A 129 -16.35 -10.89 -39.04
N THR A 130 -16.23 -11.27 -40.31
CA THR A 130 -16.59 -12.61 -40.80
C THR A 130 -15.43 -13.61 -40.76
N ASN A 131 -14.20 -13.12 -40.59
CA ASN A 131 -13.00 -13.95 -40.59
C ASN A 131 -12.54 -14.27 -39.16
N ASP A 132 -12.60 -15.54 -38.78
CA ASP A 132 -12.17 -16.02 -37.45
C ASP A 132 -10.71 -15.68 -37.12
N ILE A 133 -9.83 -15.71 -38.13
CA ILE A 133 -8.41 -15.33 -37.98
C ILE A 133 -8.31 -13.84 -37.63
N LEU A 134 -9.10 -13.00 -38.31
CA LEU A 134 -9.08 -11.55 -38.11
C LEU A 134 -9.65 -11.18 -36.74
N PHE A 135 -10.69 -11.89 -36.28
CA PHE A 135 -11.23 -11.76 -34.93
C PHE A 135 -10.15 -12.06 -33.87
N ASN A 136 -9.45 -13.19 -33.98
CA ASN A 136 -8.40 -13.57 -33.03
C ASN A 136 -7.23 -12.57 -33.00
N ILE A 137 -6.83 -12.04 -34.17
CA ILE A 137 -5.81 -10.99 -34.25
C ILE A 137 -6.28 -9.72 -33.53
N LEU A 138 -7.53 -9.29 -33.74
CA LEU A 138 -8.08 -8.10 -33.08
C LEU A 138 -8.15 -8.27 -31.56
N VAL A 139 -8.57 -9.45 -31.07
CA VAL A 139 -8.57 -9.76 -29.64
C VAL A 139 -7.15 -9.66 -29.07
N PHE A 140 -6.15 -10.18 -29.77
CA PHE A 140 -4.76 -10.10 -29.35
C PHE A 140 -4.23 -8.65 -29.33
N VAL A 141 -4.62 -7.82 -30.29
CA VAL A 141 -4.27 -6.39 -30.30
C VAL A 141 -4.92 -5.68 -29.10
N VAL A 142 -6.20 -5.92 -28.82
CA VAL A 142 -6.90 -5.36 -27.66
C VAL A 142 -6.24 -5.78 -26.35
N PHE A 143 -5.77 -7.02 -26.25
CA PHE A 143 -5.02 -7.53 -25.11
C PHE A 143 -3.72 -6.73 -24.88
N ILE A 144 -2.91 -6.56 -25.92
CA ILE A 144 -1.64 -5.81 -25.82
C ILE A 144 -1.90 -4.35 -25.44
N VAL A 145 -2.87 -3.70 -26.07
CA VAL A 145 -3.23 -2.31 -25.77
C VAL A 145 -3.68 -2.17 -24.30
N SER A 146 -4.44 -3.15 -23.79
CA SER A 146 -4.90 -3.16 -22.39
C SER A 146 -3.74 -3.26 -21.40
N LEU A 147 -2.71 -4.08 -21.70
CA LEU A 147 -1.50 -4.18 -20.88
C LEU A 147 -0.71 -2.87 -20.85
N ILE A 148 -0.54 -2.24 -22.01
CA ILE A 148 0.19 -0.96 -22.13
C ILE A 148 -0.58 0.14 -21.39
N ALA A 149 -1.88 0.27 -21.63
CA ALA A 149 -2.74 1.25 -20.97
C ALA A 149 -2.72 1.08 -19.44
N GLY A 150 -2.83 -0.15 -18.95
CA GLY A 150 -2.73 -0.46 -17.52
C GLY A 150 -1.40 -0.03 -16.92
N SER A 151 -0.29 -0.30 -17.60
CA SER A 151 1.05 0.12 -17.16
C SER A 151 1.20 1.65 -17.12
N VAL A 152 0.71 2.35 -18.13
CA VAL A 152 0.77 3.83 -18.21
C VAL A 152 -0.06 4.48 -17.10
N ILE A 153 -1.29 4.02 -16.88
CA ILE A 153 -2.19 4.54 -15.84
C ILE A 153 -1.55 4.35 -14.45
N GLN A 154 -0.97 3.17 -14.18
CA GLN A 154 -0.27 2.92 -12.92
C GLN A 154 0.91 3.89 -12.73
N ARG A 155 1.74 4.10 -13.76
CA ARG A 155 2.86 5.05 -13.69
C ARG A 155 2.39 6.48 -13.45
N MET A 156 1.32 6.91 -14.11
CA MET A 156 0.74 8.24 -13.92
C MET A 156 0.18 8.41 -12.50
N TYR A 157 -0.51 7.41 -11.98
CA TYR A 157 -1.05 7.44 -10.62
C TYR A 157 0.08 7.53 -9.58
N VAL A 158 1.13 6.72 -9.73
CA VAL A 158 2.30 6.77 -8.84
C VAL A 158 3.00 8.13 -8.91
N ARG A 159 3.15 8.71 -10.11
CA ARG A 159 3.73 10.07 -10.26
C ARG A 159 2.88 11.13 -9.58
N LYS A 160 1.56 11.08 -9.73
CA LYS A 160 0.62 12.04 -9.11
C LYS A 160 0.54 11.87 -7.59
N ALA A 161 0.67 10.64 -7.10
CA ALA A 161 0.77 10.36 -5.67
C ALA A 161 2.11 10.82 -5.07
N ARG A 162 3.19 10.89 -5.87
CA ARG A 162 4.50 11.42 -5.45
C ARG A 162 4.53 12.95 -5.45
N SER A 163 3.70 13.61 -6.24
CA SER A 163 3.64 15.09 -6.35
C SER A 163 2.67 15.75 -5.37
N ARG A 164 2.05 14.99 -4.46
CA ARG A 164 1.19 15.48 -3.37
C ARG A 164 1.84 15.16 -2.04
#